data_AF-A0A7X6XCX0-F1
#
_entry.id   AF-A0A7X6XCX0-F1
#
_cell.length_a   1.000
_cell.length_b   1.000
_cell.length_c   1.000
_cell.angle_alpha   90.00
_cell.angle_beta   90.00
_cell.angle_gamma   90.00
#
_symmetry.space_group_name_H-M   'P 1'
#
loop_
_entity.id
_entity.type
_entity.pdbx_description
1 polymer ?
#
loop_
_entity_poly.entity_id
_entity_poly.type
_entity_poly.pdbx_seq_one_letter_code
_entity_poly.pdbx_strand_id
1 'polypeptide(L)'
;MLFFLLVAFTFTVSCQEQTDNKNDKEPPVETPTPTNPPTDTDSIYPPVETEAPNANYKPAFEGQTRISGVKTKTPYEVTIIAQGLSKPWAVTSLPDGRLLITEKEGALRIATTAGVVGERISGFPEVDSRKQGGLLDVAPAPDFQTSRMLYFTLAEFAKNKSEGSLTAVGRGKLSTNESKIENFEIIFRAIPYYDNSMHFGSRLVFDTKGNLFVSTGERSDMKTRPGAQLLNTGHGKVIYITTEGKP
;
A
#
# COMPACT_ATOMS: atom_id res chain seq x y z
N MET A 1 18.54 2.51 -11.51
CA MET A 1 18.29 1.10 -11.17
C MET A 1 17.86 1.09 -9.71
N LEU A 2 16.55 0.99 -9.46
CA LEU A 2 15.95 1.24 -8.13
C LEU A 2 15.79 -0.11 -7.41
N PHE A 3 16.55 -0.33 -6.32
CA PHE A 3 16.42 -1.50 -5.46
C PHE A 3 15.22 -1.30 -4.52
N PHE A 4 14.27 -2.23 -4.51
CA PHE A 4 13.23 -2.30 -3.49
C PHE A 4 13.71 -3.21 -2.36
N LEU A 5 13.71 -2.69 -1.12
CA LEU A 5 14.06 -3.40 0.10
C LEU A 5 12.76 -3.74 0.86
N LEU A 6 12.54 -5.01 1.21
CA LEU A 6 11.40 -5.47 1.99
C LEU A 6 11.88 -5.81 3.41
N VAL A 7 11.22 -5.28 4.43
CA VAL A 7 11.45 -5.61 5.84
C VAL A 7 10.11 -6.00 6.46
N ALA A 8 10.05 -7.17 7.11
CA ALA A 8 8.88 -7.65 7.84
C ALA A 8 9.16 -7.62 9.36
N PHE A 9 8.23 -7.09 10.15
CA PHE A 9 8.26 -7.11 11.62
C PHE A 9 6.99 -7.78 12.15
N THR A 10 7.15 -8.65 13.16
CA THR A 10 6.06 -9.26 13.92
C THR A 10 5.95 -8.57 15.29
N PHE A 11 4.74 -8.14 15.67
CA PHE A 11 4.42 -7.63 17.00
C PHE A 11 3.26 -8.43 17.61
N THR A 12 3.40 -8.86 18.86
CA THR A 12 2.31 -9.41 19.67
C THR A 12 1.87 -8.37 20.69
N VAL A 13 0.58 -8.04 20.71
CA VAL A 13 -0.03 -7.15 21.72
C VAL A 13 -0.96 -7.97 22.61
N SER A 14 -0.85 -7.80 23.92
CA SER A 14 -1.82 -8.28 24.91
C SER A 14 -2.52 -7.06 25.50
N CYS A 15 -3.85 -7.01 25.40
CA CYS A 15 -4.67 -6.02 26.10
C CYS A 15 -5.41 -6.70 27.25
N GLN A 16 -5.31 -6.12 28.46
CA GLN A 16 -6.28 -6.35 29.52
C GLN A 16 -7.31 -5.21 29.53
N GLU A 17 -8.57 -5.59 29.70
CA GLU A 17 -9.75 -4.73 29.64
C GLU A 17 -10.02 -4.11 31.03
N GLN A 18 -10.20 -2.79 31.10
CA GLN A 18 -10.57 -2.08 32.33
C GLN A 18 -11.96 -1.47 32.17
N THR A 19 -12.85 -1.75 33.13
CA THR A 19 -14.28 -1.40 33.10
C THR A 19 -14.55 0.07 33.36
N ASP A 20 -15.46 0.66 32.56
CA ASP A 20 -15.91 2.06 32.60
C ASP A 20 -16.64 2.44 33.91
N ASN A 21 -16.25 3.58 34.50
CA ASN A 21 -17.01 4.24 35.55
C ASN A 21 -17.42 5.65 35.07
N LYS A 22 -18.73 5.90 35.00
CA LYS A 22 -19.34 7.15 34.52
C LYS A 22 -19.27 8.23 35.61
N ASN A 23 -18.19 9.04 35.68
CA ASN A 23 -18.25 10.36 36.34
C ASN A 23 -17.04 11.31 36.17
N ASP A 24 -16.26 11.24 35.09
CA ASP A 24 -15.09 12.11 34.97
C ASP A 24 -15.38 13.36 34.11
N LYS A 25 -15.36 14.52 34.78
CA LYS A 25 -15.19 15.82 34.10
C LYS A 25 -13.79 15.85 33.48
N GLU A 26 -13.73 16.19 32.20
CA GLU A 26 -12.48 16.27 31.43
C GLU A 26 -11.47 17.22 32.13
N PRO A 27 -10.30 16.73 32.56
CA PRO A 27 -9.28 17.58 33.16
C PRO A 27 -8.68 18.49 32.08
N PRO A 28 -8.06 19.63 32.46
CA PRO A 28 -7.40 20.51 31.51
C PRO A 28 -6.33 19.73 30.75
N VAL A 29 -6.25 19.94 29.42
CA VAL A 29 -5.19 19.38 28.58
C VAL A 29 -3.84 19.88 29.10
N GLU A 30 -3.13 19.04 29.85
CA GLU A 30 -1.73 19.28 30.16
C GLU A 30 -0.97 19.28 28.83
N THR A 31 -0.31 20.40 28.54
CA THR A 31 0.64 20.44 27.43
C THR A 31 1.75 19.46 27.79
N PRO A 32 2.03 18.41 26.98
CA PRO A 32 3.08 17.48 27.30
C PRO A 32 4.38 18.25 27.39
N THR A 33 4.98 18.26 28.58
CA THR A 33 6.35 18.74 28.74
C THR A 33 7.20 17.83 27.86
N PRO A 34 8.04 18.37 26.95
CA PRO A 34 8.89 17.53 26.13
C PRO A 34 9.80 16.72 27.07
N THR A 35 9.51 15.44 27.19
CA THR A 35 10.41 14.49 27.84
C THR A 35 11.70 14.52 27.03
N ASN A 36 12.81 14.75 27.71
CA ASN A 36 14.14 14.69 27.09
C ASN A 36 14.23 13.39 26.26
N PRO A 37 14.66 13.47 24.99
CA PRO A 37 14.85 12.27 24.20
C PRO A 37 15.82 11.33 24.92
N PRO A 38 15.67 10.00 24.75
CA PRO A 38 16.58 9.03 25.35
C PRO A 38 18.03 9.46 25.10
N THR A 39 18.80 9.63 26.18
CA THR A 39 20.21 10.04 26.18
C THR A 39 21.15 8.94 25.70
N ASP A 40 20.78 8.21 24.65
CA ASP A 40 21.73 7.38 23.92
C ASP A 40 22.42 8.28 22.87
N THR A 41 23.37 9.07 23.34
CA THR A 41 24.12 10.08 22.58
C THR A 41 25.09 9.48 21.56
N ASP A 42 25.09 8.16 21.39
CA ASP A 42 26.17 7.43 20.74
C ASP A 42 26.15 7.50 19.20
N SER A 43 25.16 8.19 18.61
CA SER A 43 25.14 8.44 17.17
C SER A 43 24.12 9.48 16.70
N ILE A 44 24.25 10.74 17.14
CA ILE A 44 23.51 11.86 16.55
C ILE A 44 24.21 12.27 15.24
N TYR A 45 23.71 11.79 14.11
CA TYR A 45 24.16 12.23 12.79
C TYR A 45 23.38 13.48 12.36
N PRO A 46 23.91 14.28 11.42
CA PRO A 46 23.12 15.30 10.75
C PRO A 46 21.81 14.70 10.22
N PRO A 47 20.71 15.48 10.18
CA PRO A 47 19.48 15.03 9.56
C PRO A 47 19.69 14.49 8.15
N VAL A 48 18.97 13.43 7.80
CA VAL A 48 19.05 12.81 6.47
C VAL A 48 18.53 13.75 5.38
N GLU A 49 17.50 14.55 5.70
CA GLU A 49 16.96 15.57 4.81
C GLU A 49 17.75 16.88 4.93
N THR A 50 18.26 17.37 3.79
CA THR A 50 19.13 18.56 3.73
C THR A 50 18.57 19.66 2.82
N GLU A 51 17.51 19.39 2.05
CA GLU A 51 16.89 20.35 1.14
C GLU A 51 16.21 21.49 1.90
N ALA A 52 16.07 22.65 1.24
CA ALA A 52 15.34 23.78 1.81
C ALA A 52 13.89 23.39 2.18
N PRO A 53 13.27 24.02 3.20
CA PRO A 53 11.87 23.79 3.52
C PRO A 53 10.98 23.96 2.29
N ASN A 54 10.08 23.01 2.04
CA ASN A 54 9.11 23.06 0.94
C ASN A 54 7.98 24.07 1.16
N ALA A 55 7.93 24.71 2.34
CA ALA A 55 6.99 25.75 2.71
C ALA A 55 7.67 26.77 3.65
N ASN A 56 7.08 27.97 3.73
CA ASN A 56 7.52 29.06 4.60
C ASN A 56 6.80 29.07 5.97
N TYR A 57 6.22 27.93 6.38
CA TYR A 57 5.62 27.81 7.69
C TYR A 57 6.68 27.90 8.78
N LYS A 58 6.37 28.69 9.83
CA LYS A 58 7.21 28.73 11.02
C LYS A 58 7.03 27.44 11.81
N PRO A 59 8.11 26.89 12.40
CA PRO A 59 8.00 25.86 13.43
C PRO A 59 7.03 26.31 14.52
N ALA A 60 6.09 25.44 14.91
CA ALA A 60 5.24 25.59 16.07
C ALA A 60 6.01 25.48 17.40
N PHE A 61 7.18 24.83 17.42
CA PHE A 61 8.10 24.79 18.56
C PHE A 61 9.58 24.62 18.14
N GLU A 62 10.49 24.96 19.06
CA GLU A 62 11.93 24.81 18.89
C GLU A 62 12.32 23.33 18.66
N GLY A 63 13.07 23.04 17.60
CA GLY A 63 13.45 21.66 17.24
C GLY A 63 12.44 20.90 16.37
N GLN A 64 11.30 21.48 16.00
CA GLN A 64 10.34 20.84 15.08
C GLN A 64 10.92 20.56 13.68
N THR A 65 12.01 21.24 13.29
CA THR A 65 12.63 21.06 11.98
C THR A 65 13.83 20.16 12.06
N ARG A 66 13.71 19.03 11.34
CA ARG A 66 14.76 18.04 11.05
C ARG A 66 15.27 17.28 12.26
N ILE A 67 14.69 16.10 12.49
CA ILE A 67 15.20 15.12 13.44
C ILE A 67 16.63 14.72 13.06
N SER A 68 17.49 14.58 14.05
CA SER A 68 18.84 14.03 13.86
C SER A 68 18.79 12.67 13.19
N GLY A 69 19.76 12.40 12.31
CA GLY A 69 19.95 11.07 11.76
C GLY A 69 20.36 10.08 12.85
N VAL A 70 19.81 8.87 12.79
CA VAL A 70 20.22 7.75 13.63
C VAL A 70 20.78 6.66 12.73
N LYS A 71 21.97 6.15 13.04
CA LYS A 71 22.53 4.99 12.37
C LYS A 71 22.36 3.78 13.29
N THR A 72 21.56 2.82 12.86
CA THR A 72 21.40 1.56 13.60
C THR A 72 22.70 0.74 13.49
N LYS A 73 23.12 0.13 14.61
CA LYS A 73 24.24 -0.83 14.67
C LYS A 73 23.78 -2.27 14.45
N THR A 74 22.47 -2.50 14.29
CA THR A 74 21.87 -3.83 14.10
C THR A 74 22.42 -4.48 12.83
N PRO A 75 23.14 -5.62 12.92
CA PRO A 75 23.56 -6.33 11.73
C PRO A 75 22.33 -6.85 10.98
N TYR A 76 22.37 -6.76 9.65
CA TYR A 76 21.36 -7.33 8.78
C TYR A 76 22.04 -7.97 7.57
N GLU A 77 21.42 -9.01 7.04
CA GLU A 77 21.84 -9.68 5.81
C GLU A 77 20.83 -9.36 4.70
N VAL A 78 21.32 -9.15 3.49
CA VAL A 78 20.48 -8.95 2.30
C VAL A 78 20.79 -10.06 1.32
N THR A 79 19.78 -10.87 1.02
CA THR A 79 19.89 -11.98 0.06
C THR A 79 18.95 -11.74 -1.10
N ILE A 80 19.48 -11.90 -2.33
CA ILE A 80 18.66 -11.81 -3.53
C ILE A 80 17.89 -13.12 -3.69
N ILE A 81 16.57 -13.06 -3.52
CA ILE A 81 15.70 -14.22 -3.73
C ILE A 81 15.39 -14.39 -5.22
N ALA A 82 14.95 -13.33 -5.90
CA ALA A 82 14.52 -13.40 -7.30
C ALA A 82 15.14 -12.28 -8.15
N GLN A 83 15.42 -12.58 -9.41
CA GLN A 83 15.89 -11.63 -10.43
C GLN A 83 15.07 -11.78 -11.72
N GLY A 84 15.25 -10.86 -12.67
CA GLY A 84 14.60 -10.93 -13.98
C GLY A 84 13.10 -10.55 -14.00
N LEU A 85 12.58 -9.98 -12.90
CA LEU A 85 11.21 -9.47 -12.82
C LEU A 85 11.06 -8.16 -13.62
N SER A 86 9.98 -8.02 -14.37
CA SER A 86 9.66 -6.82 -15.15
C SER A 86 8.84 -5.84 -14.31
N LYS A 87 9.51 -4.80 -13.79
CA LYS A 87 8.87 -3.73 -12.99
C LYS A 87 7.94 -4.30 -11.91
N PRO A 88 8.44 -5.13 -10.96
CA PRO A 88 7.62 -5.67 -9.88
C PRO A 88 7.06 -4.54 -9.01
N TRP A 89 5.84 -4.70 -8.48
CA TRP A 89 5.19 -3.70 -7.64
C TRP A 89 4.85 -4.21 -6.23
N ALA A 90 4.01 -5.25 -6.11
CA ALA A 90 3.71 -5.90 -4.84
C ALA A 90 4.36 -7.27 -4.76
N VAL A 91 4.61 -7.70 -3.52
CA VAL A 91 4.97 -9.07 -3.16
C VAL A 91 4.18 -9.47 -1.91
N THR A 92 3.64 -10.68 -1.92
CA THR A 92 2.95 -11.26 -0.76
C THR A 92 3.21 -12.77 -0.69
N SER A 93 3.19 -13.34 0.50
CA SER A 93 3.37 -14.77 0.69
C SER A 93 2.07 -15.52 0.45
N LEU A 94 2.13 -16.63 -0.28
CA LEU A 94 1.07 -17.62 -0.36
C LEU A 94 1.13 -18.55 0.87
N PRO A 95 0.04 -19.25 1.20
CA PRO A 95 0.01 -20.18 2.34
C PRO A 95 1.03 -21.34 2.24
N ASP A 96 1.51 -21.64 1.04
CA ASP A 96 2.55 -22.66 0.81
C ASP A 96 3.99 -22.10 0.91
N GLY A 97 4.14 -20.82 1.26
CA GLY A 97 5.42 -20.14 1.44
C GLY A 97 6.03 -19.56 0.15
N ARG A 98 5.41 -19.77 -1.02
CA ARG A 98 5.83 -19.10 -2.26
C ARG A 98 5.46 -17.62 -2.23
N LEU A 99 6.15 -16.84 -3.04
CA LEU A 99 5.95 -15.40 -3.17
C LEU A 99 5.13 -15.11 -4.42
N LEU A 100 4.04 -14.40 -4.27
CA LEU A 100 3.21 -13.89 -5.35
C LEU A 100 3.60 -12.43 -5.63
N ILE A 101 3.92 -12.12 -6.89
CA ILE A 101 4.52 -10.84 -7.29
C ILE A 101 3.75 -10.25 -8.46
N THR A 102 3.27 -9.01 -8.34
CA THR A 102 2.68 -8.28 -9.47
C THR A 102 3.74 -7.55 -10.27
N GLU A 103 3.56 -7.51 -11.59
CA GLU A 103 4.37 -6.75 -12.53
C GLU A 103 3.49 -5.65 -13.14
N LYS A 104 3.97 -4.39 -13.13
CA LYS A 104 3.17 -3.21 -13.50
C LYS A 104 2.51 -3.30 -14.88
N GLU A 105 3.07 -4.07 -15.79
CA GLU A 105 2.59 -4.26 -17.16
C GLU A 105 1.42 -5.25 -17.27
N GLY A 106 0.79 -5.64 -16.16
CA GLY A 106 -0.41 -6.47 -16.18
C GLY A 106 -0.12 -7.96 -16.16
N ALA A 107 0.75 -8.40 -15.25
CA ALA A 107 0.88 -9.82 -14.97
C ALA A 107 1.33 -10.13 -13.56
N LEU A 108 1.23 -11.41 -13.23
CA LEU A 108 1.60 -11.97 -11.96
C LEU A 108 2.74 -12.98 -12.16
N ARG A 109 3.59 -13.14 -11.17
CA ARG A 109 4.66 -14.13 -11.09
C ARG A 109 4.54 -14.86 -9.78
N ILE A 110 4.89 -16.14 -9.76
CA ILE A 110 5.08 -16.90 -8.51
C ILE A 110 6.56 -17.25 -8.43
N ALA A 111 7.21 -16.94 -7.30
CA ALA A 111 8.59 -17.29 -7.04
C ALA A 111 8.70 -18.16 -5.77
N THR A 112 9.63 -19.10 -5.75
CA THR A 112 10.01 -19.80 -4.52
C THR A 112 11.01 -18.97 -3.72
N THR A 113 11.11 -19.22 -2.42
CA THR A 113 12.15 -18.61 -1.57
C THR A 113 13.56 -19.11 -1.88
N ALA A 114 13.67 -20.22 -2.62
CA ALA A 114 14.93 -20.71 -3.20
C ALA A 114 15.32 -19.98 -4.50
N GLY A 115 14.49 -19.06 -4.98
CA GLY A 115 14.78 -18.18 -6.11
C GLY A 115 14.36 -18.67 -7.49
N VAL A 116 13.54 -19.72 -7.56
CA VAL A 116 12.92 -20.15 -8.82
C VAL A 116 11.74 -19.24 -9.13
N VAL A 117 11.81 -18.48 -10.22
CA VAL A 117 10.72 -17.62 -10.68
C VAL A 117 9.94 -18.33 -11.79
N GLY A 118 8.67 -18.67 -11.53
CA GLY A 118 7.77 -19.29 -12.51
C GLY A 118 7.34 -18.34 -13.62
N GLU A 119 6.67 -18.86 -14.64
CA GLU A 119 6.24 -18.12 -15.83
C GLU A 119 5.27 -16.95 -15.54
N ARG A 120 5.09 -16.09 -16.54
CA ARG A 120 4.17 -14.95 -16.47
C ARG A 120 2.72 -15.45 -16.48
N ILE A 121 1.96 -15.07 -15.45
CA ILE A 121 0.56 -15.42 -15.26
C ILE A 121 -0.31 -14.28 -15.82
N SER A 122 -1.22 -14.63 -16.74
CA SER A 122 -2.07 -13.68 -17.49
C SER A 122 -3.50 -13.60 -16.94
N GLY A 123 -4.44 -12.99 -17.68
CA GLY A 123 -5.87 -12.95 -17.31
C GLY A 123 -6.37 -11.61 -16.75
N PHE A 124 -5.55 -10.56 -16.84
CA PHE A 124 -5.91 -9.20 -16.41
C PHE A 124 -6.44 -8.37 -17.59
N PRO A 125 -7.30 -7.36 -17.33
CA PRO A 125 -7.58 -6.34 -18.34
C PRO A 125 -6.33 -5.53 -18.67
N GLU A 126 -6.39 -4.76 -19.75
CA GLU A 126 -5.36 -3.77 -20.04
C GLU A 126 -5.27 -2.75 -18.90
N VAL A 127 -4.04 -2.42 -18.47
CA VAL A 127 -3.77 -1.48 -17.37
C VAL A 127 -2.99 -0.27 -17.87
N ASP A 128 -3.24 0.90 -17.27
CA ASP A 128 -2.42 2.08 -17.47
C ASP A 128 -1.08 1.94 -16.73
N SER A 129 -0.09 1.31 -17.37
CA SER A 129 1.23 1.04 -16.78
C SER A 129 2.19 2.23 -16.80
N ARG A 130 1.74 3.41 -17.25
CA ARG A 130 2.56 4.64 -17.31
C ARG A 130 2.94 5.09 -15.90
N LYS A 131 4.19 5.54 -15.73
CA LYS A 131 4.74 6.12 -14.49
C LYS A 131 4.37 5.33 -13.23
N GLN A 132 3.40 5.79 -12.43
CA GLN A 132 3.00 5.16 -11.17
C GLN A 132 1.86 4.13 -11.30
N GLY A 133 1.19 4.05 -12.45
CA GLY A 133 0.09 3.12 -12.68
C GLY A 133 0.55 1.71 -13.10
N GLY A 134 -0.37 0.76 -13.14
CA GLY A 134 -0.13 -0.61 -13.60
C GLY A 134 -1.07 -1.61 -12.96
N LEU A 135 -0.73 -2.89 -13.01
CA LEU A 135 -1.18 -3.84 -12.00
C LEU A 135 -0.34 -3.59 -10.74
N LEU A 136 -1.01 -3.30 -9.63
CA LEU A 136 -0.38 -2.77 -8.43
C LEU A 136 -0.47 -3.81 -7.30
N ASP A 137 -1.31 -3.62 -6.29
CA ASP A 137 -1.32 -4.52 -5.13
C ASP A 137 -2.01 -5.87 -5.41
N VAL A 138 -1.69 -6.86 -4.59
CA VAL A 138 -2.36 -8.18 -4.57
C VAL A 138 -2.51 -8.71 -3.15
N ALA A 139 -3.69 -9.26 -2.84
CA ALA A 139 -3.94 -9.98 -1.60
C ALA A 139 -4.64 -11.32 -1.87
N PRO A 140 -4.11 -12.44 -1.34
CA PRO A 140 -4.87 -13.68 -1.20
C PRO A 140 -6.09 -13.46 -0.32
N ALA A 141 -7.22 -14.03 -0.74
CA ALA A 141 -8.38 -14.14 0.13
C ALA A 141 -8.01 -14.94 1.40
N PRO A 142 -8.64 -14.66 2.56
CA PRO A 142 -8.41 -15.45 3.77
C PRO A 142 -8.61 -16.96 3.58
N ASP A 143 -9.48 -17.36 2.66
CA ASP A 143 -9.77 -18.75 2.30
C ASP A 143 -9.02 -19.24 1.04
N PHE A 144 -7.92 -18.59 0.65
CA PHE A 144 -7.22 -18.85 -0.62
C PHE A 144 -6.84 -20.32 -0.86
N GLN A 145 -6.55 -21.09 0.20
CA GLN A 145 -6.21 -22.52 0.07
C GLN A 145 -7.33 -23.34 -0.60
N THR A 146 -8.59 -22.94 -0.42
CA THR A 146 -9.76 -23.60 -1.02
C THR A 146 -10.33 -22.80 -2.19
N SER A 147 -10.47 -21.48 -2.06
CA SER A 147 -11.10 -20.62 -3.07
C SER A 147 -10.18 -20.31 -4.25
N ARG A 148 -8.87 -20.22 -3.99
CA ARG A 148 -7.83 -19.67 -4.87
C ARG A 148 -8.13 -18.24 -5.34
N MET A 149 -8.92 -17.48 -4.59
CA MET A 149 -9.29 -16.11 -4.94
C MET A 149 -8.20 -15.11 -4.57
N LEU A 150 -7.88 -14.24 -5.51
CA LEU A 150 -6.95 -13.13 -5.36
C LEU A 150 -7.69 -11.82 -5.62
N TYR A 151 -7.32 -10.79 -4.86
CA TYR A 151 -7.81 -9.43 -4.98
C TYR A 151 -6.67 -8.52 -5.38
N PHE A 152 -6.94 -7.59 -6.28
CA PHE A 152 -5.94 -6.75 -6.91
C PHE A 152 -6.39 -5.30 -6.88
N THR A 153 -5.43 -4.40 -6.85
CA THR A 153 -5.66 -3.03 -7.31
C THR A 153 -4.90 -2.77 -8.60
N LEU A 154 -5.50 -1.98 -9.47
CA LEU A 154 -4.96 -1.70 -10.80
C LEU A 154 -5.34 -0.30 -11.27
N ALA A 155 -4.51 0.26 -12.14
CA ALA A 155 -4.79 1.46 -12.90
C ALA A 155 -5.70 1.10 -14.08
N GLU A 156 -7.01 1.14 -13.88
CA GLU A 156 -8.00 0.85 -14.92
C GLU A 156 -8.14 2.06 -15.86
N PHE A 157 -8.09 1.80 -17.17
CA PHE A 157 -8.43 2.81 -18.18
C PHE A 157 -9.94 3.03 -18.24
N ALA A 158 -10.34 4.29 -18.47
CA ALA A 158 -11.69 4.59 -18.93
C ALA A 158 -11.96 3.88 -20.28
N LYS A 159 -13.24 3.65 -20.59
CA LYS A 159 -13.66 3.10 -21.88
C LYS A 159 -13.12 3.94 -23.04
N ASN A 160 -13.24 5.25 -22.92
CA ASN A 160 -12.51 6.18 -23.75
C ASN A 160 -11.19 6.54 -23.06
N LYS A 161 -10.07 6.04 -23.57
CA LYS A 161 -8.75 6.23 -22.95
C LYS A 161 -8.33 7.71 -22.81
N SER A 162 -8.93 8.64 -23.57
CA SER A 162 -8.68 10.08 -23.39
C SER A 162 -9.26 10.64 -22.09
N GLU A 163 -10.19 9.93 -21.44
CA GLU A 163 -10.68 10.28 -20.11
C GLU A 163 -9.70 9.84 -19.00
N GLY A 164 -8.67 9.07 -19.36
CA GLY A 164 -7.59 8.67 -18.48
C GLY A 164 -7.83 7.37 -17.72
N SER A 165 -7.35 7.34 -16.48
CA SER A 165 -7.38 6.16 -15.62
C SER A 165 -7.79 6.49 -14.18
N LEU A 166 -8.11 5.45 -13.41
CA LEU A 166 -8.36 5.51 -11.97
C LEU A 166 -7.81 4.27 -11.26
N THR A 167 -7.86 4.27 -9.93
CA THR A 167 -7.59 3.08 -9.13
C THR A 167 -8.85 2.22 -9.01
N ALA A 168 -8.79 1.01 -9.54
CA ALA A 168 -9.87 0.03 -9.42
C ALA A 168 -9.45 -1.10 -8.48
N VAL A 169 -10.45 -1.81 -7.95
CA VAL A 169 -10.28 -3.08 -7.25
C VAL A 169 -10.91 -4.16 -8.12
N GLY A 170 -10.14 -5.20 -8.40
CA GLY A 170 -10.64 -6.39 -9.08
C GLY A 170 -10.34 -7.65 -8.30
N ARG A 171 -11.02 -8.73 -8.64
CA ARG A 171 -10.78 -10.06 -8.09
C ARG A 171 -10.81 -11.11 -9.18
N GLY A 172 -10.13 -12.22 -8.96
CA GLY A 172 -10.17 -13.37 -9.85
C GLY A 172 -9.56 -14.60 -9.21
N LYS A 173 -9.78 -15.75 -9.83
CA LYS A 173 -9.32 -17.05 -9.31
C LYS A 173 -8.00 -17.45 -9.96
N LEU A 174 -6.99 -17.80 -9.18
CA LEU A 174 -5.76 -18.38 -9.74
C LEU A 174 -6.05 -19.79 -10.26
N SER A 175 -5.77 -20.04 -11.54
CA SER A 175 -5.99 -21.36 -12.15
C SER A 175 -5.18 -22.45 -11.45
N THR A 176 -5.65 -23.69 -11.52
CA THR A 176 -4.98 -24.85 -10.87
C THR A 176 -3.55 -25.05 -11.37
N ASN A 177 -3.31 -24.82 -12.66
CA ASN A 177 -1.98 -24.88 -13.28
C ASN A 177 -1.19 -23.56 -13.17
N GLU A 178 -1.73 -22.55 -12.49
CA GLU A 178 -1.08 -21.27 -12.19
C GLU A 178 -0.63 -20.49 -13.43
N SER A 179 -1.31 -20.66 -14.56
CA SER A 179 -0.96 -19.96 -15.81
C SER A 179 -1.81 -18.70 -16.07
N LYS A 180 -2.95 -18.55 -15.37
CA LYS A 180 -3.85 -17.41 -15.54
C LYS A 180 -4.68 -17.11 -14.29
N ILE A 181 -5.15 -15.87 -14.21
CA ILE A 181 -6.28 -15.47 -13.39
C ILE A 181 -7.57 -15.66 -14.20
N GLU A 182 -8.51 -16.38 -13.63
CA GLU A 182 -9.79 -16.73 -14.24
C GLU A 182 -10.90 -15.84 -13.68
N ASN A 183 -11.89 -15.52 -14.53
CA ASN A 183 -13.08 -14.76 -14.17
C ASN A 183 -12.75 -13.44 -13.47
N PHE A 184 -11.75 -12.72 -13.99
CA PHE A 184 -11.37 -11.43 -13.44
C PHE A 184 -12.52 -10.44 -13.60
N GLU A 185 -12.93 -9.82 -12.50
CA GLU A 185 -13.98 -8.80 -12.48
C GLU A 185 -13.57 -7.60 -11.64
N ILE A 186 -14.04 -6.41 -12.05
CA ILE A 186 -13.87 -5.17 -11.29
C ILE A 186 -15.03 -5.02 -10.32
N ILE A 187 -14.74 -4.92 -9.03
CA ILE A 187 -15.74 -4.79 -7.95
C ILE A 187 -15.85 -3.35 -7.42
N PHE A 188 -14.83 -2.51 -7.61
CA PHE A 188 -14.85 -1.11 -7.17
C PHE A 188 -14.02 -0.22 -8.09
N ARG A 189 -14.45 1.04 -8.25
CA ARG A 189 -13.75 2.08 -9.01
C ARG A 189 -13.71 3.39 -8.21
N ALA A 190 -12.52 3.96 -8.06
CA ALA A 190 -12.29 5.25 -7.41
C ALA A 190 -12.66 6.44 -8.33
N ILE A 191 -13.94 6.53 -8.71
CA ILE A 191 -14.47 7.55 -9.63
C ILE A 191 -14.27 8.97 -9.06
N PRO A 192 -13.96 9.98 -9.89
CA PRO A 192 -13.94 9.95 -11.36
C PRO A 192 -12.61 9.51 -11.99
N TYR A 193 -12.68 9.07 -13.25
CA TYR A 193 -11.52 8.92 -14.13
C TYR A 193 -10.83 10.28 -14.33
N TYR A 194 -9.51 10.26 -14.52
CA TYR A 194 -8.72 11.45 -14.75
C TYR A 194 -7.49 11.15 -15.63
N ASP A 195 -7.22 11.98 -16.63
CA ASP A 195 -6.07 11.80 -17.53
C ASP A 195 -4.77 12.30 -16.88
N ASN A 196 -4.15 11.40 -16.13
CA ASN A 196 -2.81 11.53 -15.59
C ASN A 196 -2.20 10.13 -15.36
N SER A 197 -0.97 10.08 -14.82
CA SER A 197 -0.26 8.82 -14.53
C SER A 197 0.39 8.80 -13.14
N MET A 198 -0.15 9.60 -12.21
CA MET A 198 0.40 9.82 -10.88
C MET A 198 -0.68 9.62 -9.79
N HIS A 199 -0.24 9.29 -8.58
CA HIS A 199 -1.03 9.19 -7.36
C HIS A 199 -2.23 8.25 -7.50
N PHE A 200 -1.95 6.96 -7.73
CA PHE A 200 -2.96 5.90 -7.69
C PHE A 200 -3.27 5.42 -6.26
N GLY A 201 -2.38 5.62 -5.29
CA GLY A 201 -2.52 4.92 -3.99
C GLY A 201 -2.18 3.44 -4.22
N SER A 202 -3.05 2.51 -3.80
CA SER A 202 -3.19 1.11 -4.25
C SER A 202 -3.28 0.08 -3.13
N ARG A 203 -2.73 0.35 -1.94
CA ARG A 203 -2.64 -0.66 -0.87
C ARG A 203 -4.02 -1.30 -0.59
N LEU A 204 -4.08 -2.62 -0.61
CA LEU A 204 -5.28 -3.44 -0.37
C LEU A 204 -4.99 -4.45 0.76
N VAL A 205 -5.84 -4.48 1.78
CA VAL A 205 -5.66 -5.33 2.96
C VAL A 205 -7.00 -5.88 3.42
N PHE A 206 -7.04 -7.17 3.75
CA PHE A 206 -8.19 -7.78 4.41
C PHE A 206 -8.23 -7.43 5.90
N ASP A 207 -9.40 -7.10 6.41
CA ASP A 207 -9.65 -7.01 7.84
C ASP A 207 -9.93 -8.40 8.45
N THR A 208 -10.10 -8.45 9.78
CA THR A 208 -10.38 -9.69 10.50
C THR A 208 -11.79 -10.25 10.25
N LYS A 209 -12.68 -9.49 9.61
CA LYS A 209 -14.04 -9.89 9.23
C LYS A 209 -14.13 -10.35 7.78
N GLY A 210 -13.03 -10.30 7.02
CA GLY A 210 -12.98 -10.69 5.61
C GLY A 210 -13.37 -9.58 4.63
N ASN A 211 -13.50 -8.33 5.08
CA ASN A 211 -13.71 -7.16 4.22
C ASN A 211 -12.38 -6.51 3.85
N LEU A 212 -12.40 -5.52 2.96
CA LEU A 212 -11.23 -4.91 2.36
C LEU A 212 -11.09 -3.45 2.76
N PHE A 213 -9.90 -3.07 3.20
CA PHE A 213 -9.42 -1.69 3.17
C PHE A 213 -8.61 -1.44 1.90
N VAL A 214 -8.89 -0.33 1.22
CA VAL A 214 -8.23 0.06 -0.03
C VAL A 214 -7.84 1.52 0.01
N SER A 215 -6.59 1.84 -0.32
CA SER A 215 -6.13 3.22 -0.44
C SER A 215 -6.17 3.70 -1.90
N THR A 216 -6.62 4.94 -2.10
CA THR A 216 -6.64 5.62 -3.40
C THR A 216 -5.91 6.95 -3.31
N GLY A 217 -5.13 7.29 -4.34
CA GLY A 217 -4.47 8.59 -4.43
C GLY A 217 -5.38 9.67 -5.03
N GLU A 218 -4.99 10.93 -4.90
CA GLU A 218 -5.80 12.08 -5.36
C GLU A 218 -5.49 12.57 -6.78
N ARG A 219 -4.59 11.90 -7.53
CA ARG A 219 -4.22 12.20 -8.93
C ARG A 219 -3.22 13.36 -9.17
N SER A 220 -2.53 13.87 -8.14
CA SER A 220 -1.33 14.73 -8.24
C SER A 220 -1.52 16.11 -8.88
N ASP A 221 -2.70 16.43 -9.39
CA ASP A 221 -2.98 17.67 -10.11
C ASP A 221 -3.69 18.69 -9.22
N MET A 222 -3.42 19.99 -9.44
CA MET A 222 -4.07 21.06 -8.68
C MET A 222 -5.61 21.01 -8.76
N LYS A 223 -6.16 20.52 -9.88
CA LYS A 223 -7.60 20.34 -10.07
C LYS A 223 -8.17 19.20 -9.23
N THR A 224 -7.41 18.13 -9.00
CA THR A 224 -7.88 16.92 -8.31
C THR A 224 -7.57 16.91 -6.82
N ARG A 225 -6.54 17.65 -6.38
CA ARG A 225 -6.15 17.78 -4.96
C ARG A 225 -7.31 18.10 -4.00
N PRO A 226 -8.22 19.04 -4.29
CA PRO A 226 -9.37 19.29 -3.42
C PRO A 226 -10.27 18.06 -3.24
N GLY A 227 -10.28 17.13 -4.21
CA GLY A 227 -11.03 15.89 -4.16
C GLY A 227 -10.71 15.03 -2.94
N ALA A 228 -9.49 15.10 -2.39
CA ALA A 228 -9.16 14.43 -1.13
C ALA A 228 -10.06 14.85 0.04
N GLN A 229 -10.50 16.11 0.07
CA GLN A 229 -11.38 16.68 1.11
C GLN A 229 -12.88 16.49 0.83
N LEU A 230 -13.24 16.11 -0.40
CA LEU A 230 -14.64 15.94 -0.81
C LEU A 230 -15.09 14.49 -0.59
N LEU A 231 -16.28 14.31 -0.02
CA LEU A 231 -16.83 12.97 0.28
C LEU A 231 -17.46 12.27 -0.94
N ASN A 232 -17.72 12.99 -2.02
CA ASN A 232 -18.41 12.49 -3.21
C ASN A 232 -17.45 12.01 -4.32
N THR A 233 -16.21 11.68 -3.98
CA THR A 233 -15.18 11.21 -4.92
C THR A 233 -14.30 10.16 -4.28
N GLY A 234 -13.80 9.23 -5.10
CA GLY A 234 -12.79 8.24 -4.73
C GLY A 234 -11.36 8.79 -4.72
N HIS A 235 -11.12 10.08 -4.94
CA HIS A 235 -9.78 10.66 -4.92
C HIS A 235 -9.26 10.83 -3.49
N GLY A 236 -8.07 10.28 -3.19
CA GLY A 236 -7.38 10.49 -1.91
C GLY A 236 -8.11 9.90 -0.71
N LYS A 237 -8.56 8.64 -0.76
CA LYS A 237 -9.40 8.00 0.26
C LYS A 237 -8.77 6.73 0.81
N VAL A 238 -9.20 6.38 2.01
CA VAL A 238 -9.17 5.00 2.51
C VAL A 238 -10.61 4.50 2.47
N ILE A 239 -10.83 3.48 1.65
CA ILE A 239 -12.13 2.91 1.34
C ILE A 239 -12.25 1.58 2.09
N TYR A 240 -13.41 1.32 2.69
CA TYR A 240 -13.76 0.04 3.30
C TYR A 240 -14.92 -0.56 2.50
N ILE A 241 -14.75 -1.78 1.99
CA ILE A 241 -15.73 -2.48 1.14
C ILE A 241 -15.76 -3.98 1.43
N THR A 242 -16.88 -4.64 1.15
CA THR A 242 -16.95 -6.11 1.12
C THR A 242 -16.17 -6.68 -0.08
N THR A 243 -16.03 -8.00 -0.12
CA THR A 243 -15.44 -8.75 -1.25
C THR A 243 -16.18 -8.59 -2.58
N GLU A 244 -17.40 -8.05 -2.54
CA GLU A 244 -18.25 -7.73 -3.70
C GLU A 244 -18.26 -6.22 -4.02
N GLY A 245 -17.46 -5.43 -3.30
CA GLY A 245 -17.32 -3.99 -3.53
C GLY A 245 -18.41 -3.12 -2.91
N LYS A 246 -19.22 -3.66 -1.99
CA LYS A 246 -20.26 -2.89 -1.28
C LYS A 246 -19.67 -2.15 -0.07
N PRO A 247 -20.17 -0.95 0.28
CA PRO A 247 -19.79 -0.26 1.53
C PRO A 247 -20.14 -1.08 2.79
#